data_AF-A0A1Y0EM88-F1
#
_entry.id   AF-A0A1Y0EM88-F1
#
_cell.length_a   1.000
_cell.length_b   1.000
_cell.length_c   1.000
_cell.angle_alpha   90.00
_cell.angle_beta   90.00
_cell.angle_gamma   90.00
#
_symmetry.space_group_name_H-M   'P 1'
#
loop_
_entity.id
_entity.type
_entity.pdbx_description
1 polymer ?
#
loop_
_entity_poly.entity_id
_entity_poly.type
_entity_poly.pdbx_seq_one_letter_code
_entity_poly.pdbx_strand_id
1 'polypeptide(L)'
;MTLSAENEPPAIDGCERCVDPDGLACFPMYGLGPHIHTRPIGGTVLLDQSAFPGFTPSTEEPGMGVYWCPHCGSGKPPTPPMP
;
A
#
# COMPACT_ATOMS: atom_id res chain seq x y z
N MET A 1 30.86 -2.45 29.95
CA MET A 1 30.46 -2.00 28.60
C MET A 1 29.24 -2.81 28.22
N THR A 2 28.06 -2.33 28.60
CA THR A 2 26.78 -2.94 28.24
C THR A 2 26.46 -2.46 26.84
N LEU A 3 26.57 -3.34 25.85
CA LEU A 3 26.15 -3.04 24.48
C LEU A 3 24.63 -2.88 24.49
N SER A 4 24.20 -1.73 23.99
CA SER A 4 22.82 -1.28 23.88
C SER A 4 21.94 -2.32 23.19
N ALA A 5 20.71 -2.45 23.71
CA ALA A 5 19.61 -3.19 23.12
C ALA A 5 19.05 -2.45 21.89
N GLU A 6 19.84 -2.37 20.82
CA GLU A 6 19.46 -1.68 19.58
C GLU A 6 19.80 -2.61 18.42
N ASN A 7 18.84 -3.44 17.99
CA ASN A 7 18.68 -4.00 16.63
C ASN A 7 17.77 -5.24 16.60
N GLU A 8 16.64 -5.23 17.30
CA GLU A 8 15.54 -6.06 16.80
C GLU A 8 15.02 -5.36 15.54
N PRO A 9 15.04 -6.01 14.36
CA PRO A 9 14.36 -5.46 13.19
C PRO A 9 12.90 -5.21 13.59
N PRO A 10 12.30 -4.08 13.19
CA PRO A 10 10.92 -3.78 13.57
C PRO A 10 10.06 -4.99 13.23
N ALA A 11 9.21 -5.39 14.20
CA ALA A 11 8.30 -6.51 14.02
C ALA A 11 7.59 -6.34 12.67
N ILE A 12 7.63 -7.39 11.87
CA ILE A 12 7.06 -7.44 10.53
C ILE A 12 5.56 -7.14 10.63
N ASP A 13 5.15 -5.90 10.36
CA ASP A 13 3.73 -5.55 10.30
C ASP A 13 3.17 -5.98 8.94
N GLY A 14 2.92 -7.29 8.79
CA GLY A 14 2.48 -7.88 7.53
C GLY A 14 2.43 -9.40 7.50
N CYS A 15 1.83 -9.95 6.44
CA CYS A 15 1.86 -11.39 6.12
C CYS A 15 2.98 -11.71 5.12
N GLU A 16 3.29 -13.01 4.94
CA GLU A 16 4.30 -13.50 3.98
C GLU A 16 4.12 -13.00 2.52
N ARG A 17 2.95 -12.45 2.18
CA ARG A 17 2.62 -11.93 0.84
C ARG A 17 2.86 -10.44 0.67
N CYS A 18 3.16 -9.71 1.73
CA CYS A 18 3.44 -8.27 1.68
C CYS A 18 4.77 -7.90 2.32
N VAL A 19 5.62 -8.89 2.56
CA VAL A 19 6.94 -8.73 3.14
C VAL A 19 7.92 -9.23 2.09
N ASP A 20 8.92 -8.43 1.77
CA ASP A 20 9.94 -8.79 0.80
C ASP A 20 10.95 -9.81 1.40
N PRO A 21 11.88 -10.35 0.59
CA PRO A 21 12.89 -11.29 1.07
C PRO A 21 13.82 -10.74 2.16
N ASP A 22 13.93 -9.41 2.30
CA ASP A 22 14.74 -8.74 3.32
C ASP A 22 13.94 -8.49 4.62
N GLY A 23 12.67 -8.90 4.65
CA GLY A 23 11.79 -8.69 5.80
C GLY A 23 11.17 -7.29 5.85
N LEU A 24 11.17 -6.54 4.76
CA LEU A 24 10.57 -5.20 4.75
C LEU A 24 9.15 -5.24 4.18
N ALA A 25 8.26 -4.44 4.77
CA ALA A 25 6.89 -4.34 4.30
C ALA A 25 6.84 -3.62 2.94
N CYS A 26 6.22 -4.24 1.93
CA CYS A 26 6.00 -3.64 0.61
C CYS A 26 4.81 -2.67 0.58
N PHE A 27 4.03 -2.60 1.66
CA PHE A 27 2.86 -1.75 1.81
C PHE A 27 2.93 -0.99 3.15
N PRO A 28 2.35 0.22 3.26
CA PRO A 28 1.60 0.93 2.22
C PRO A 28 2.45 1.47 1.07
N MET A 29 1.80 1.66 -0.09
CA MET A 29 2.41 2.31 -1.26
C MET A 29 1.46 3.37 -1.83
N TYR A 30 1.89 4.62 -1.88
CA TYR A 30 1.14 5.68 -2.58
C TYR A 30 1.48 5.68 -4.08
N GLY A 31 0.47 5.79 -4.93
CA GLY A 31 0.68 5.80 -6.37
C GLY A 31 -0.58 6.02 -7.18
N LEU A 32 -0.43 5.84 -8.49
CA LEU A 32 -1.55 5.91 -9.42
C LEU A 32 -2.55 4.80 -9.10
N GLY A 33 -3.83 5.16 -9.03
CA GLY A 33 -4.92 4.23 -8.82
C GLY A 33 -4.95 3.14 -9.89
N PRO A 34 -5.72 2.06 -9.67
CA PRO A 34 -5.72 0.90 -10.54
C PRO A 34 -5.90 1.30 -12.01
N HIS A 35 -5.02 0.84 -12.89
CA HIS A 35 -4.96 1.32 -14.27
C HIS A 35 -4.43 0.26 -15.24
N ILE A 36 -4.63 0.52 -16.53
CA ILE A 36 -4.01 -0.23 -17.63
C ILE A 36 -3.24 0.72 -18.54
N HIS A 37 -2.24 0.17 -19.23
CA HIS A 37 -1.54 0.86 -20.31
C HIS A 37 -2.01 0.35 -21.66
N THR A 38 -2.66 1.23 -22.43
CA THR A 38 -3.16 0.96 -23.79
C THR A 38 -2.11 1.24 -24.87
N ARG A 39 -1.04 1.95 -24.52
CA ARG A 39 0.13 2.25 -25.37
C ARG A 39 1.34 2.66 -24.51
N PRO A 40 2.58 2.58 -25.02
CA PRO A 40 3.79 2.82 -24.22
C PRO A 40 3.90 4.23 -23.60
N ILE A 41 3.39 5.27 -24.27
CA ILE A 41 3.43 6.66 -23.80
C ILE A 41 2.05 7.28 -23.93
N GLY A 42 1.57 7.92 -22.86
CA GLY A 42 0.26 8.58 -22.83
C GLY A 42 -0.94 7.62 -22.95
N GLY A 43 -0.75 6.35 -22.60
CA GLY A 43 -1.74 5.28 -22.73
C GLY A 43 -2.43 4.86 -21.45
N THR A 44 -2.31 5.63 -20.37
CA THR A 44 -2.78 5.23 -19.05
C THR A 44 -4.27 5.51 -18.90
N VAL A 45 -5.03 4.48 -18.56
CA VAL A 45 -6.48 4.57 -18.31
C VAL A 45 -6.77 4.01 -16.92
N LEU A 46 -7.36 4.84 -16.06
CA LEU A 46 -7.81 4.43 -14.73
C LEU A 46 -8.99 3.46 -14.83
N LEU A 47 -8.97 2.44 -13.99
CA LEU A 47 -10.05 1.47 -13.81
C LEU A 47 -10.99 1.91 -12.67
N ASP A 48 -12.11 1.19 -12.55
CA ASP A 48 -13.00 1.35 -11.40
C ASP A 48 -12.27 0.95 -10.11
N GLN A 49 -12.02 1.94 -9.26
CA GLN A 49 -11.27 1.80 -8.01
C GLN A 49 -12.01 0.93 -6.99
N SER A 50 -13.36 0.89 -7.05
CA SER A 50 -14.17 0.11 -6.11
C SER A 50 -13.98 -1.40 -6.26
N ALA A 51 -13.51 -1.85 -7.44
CA ALA A 51 -13.17 -3.23 -7.70
C ALA A 51 -11.83 -3.69 -7.06
N PHE A 52 -11.08 -2.77 -6.45
CA PHE A 52 -9.74 -3.05 -5.88
C PHE A 52 -9.77 -2.89 -4.35
N PRO A 53 -10.06 -3.95 -3.58
CA PRO A 53 -10.28 -3.87 -2.14
C PRO A 53 -9.05 -3.41 -1.34
N GLY A 54 -7.86 -3.60 -1.91
CA GLY A 54 -6.59 -3.13 -1.32
C GLY A 54 -6.28 -1.66 -1.61
N PHE A 55 -7.12 -0.92 -2.31
CA PHE A 55 -6.84 0.47 -2.68
C PHE A 55 -7.71 1.45 -1.87
N THR A 56 -7.13 2.55 -1.43
CA THR A 56 -7.85 3.68 -0.81
C THR A 56 -7.57 4.94 -1.63
N PRO A 57 -8.59 5.50 -2.30
CA PRO A 57 -8.42 6.70 -3.12
C PRO A 57 -7.93 7.88 -2.29
N SER A 58 -7.07 8.72 -2.89
CA SER A 58 -6.68 10.00 -2.32
C SER A 58 -7.85 10.97 -2.36
N THR A 59 -8.06 11.72 -1.28
CA THR A 59 -9.03 12.82 -1.25
C THR A 59 -8.47 14.11 -1.87
N GLU A 60 -7.16 14.20 -2.06
CA GLU A 60 -6.47 15.42 -2.50
C GLU A 60 -6.16 15.39 -4.01
N GLU A 61 -5.82 14.22 -4.55
CA GLU A 61 -5.39 14.07 -5.94
C GLU A 61 -6.24 12.99 -6.66
N PRO A 62 -7.18 13.39 -7.54
CA PRO A 62 -8.04 12.46 -8.25
C PRO A 62 -7.26 11.43 -9.07
N GLY A 63 -7.57 10.15 -8.86
CA GLY A 63 -6.91 9.06 -9.58
C GLY A 63 -5.62 8.56 -8.94
N MET A 64 -5.17 9.15 -7.84
CA MET A 64 -4.09 8.64 -7.00
C MET A 64 -4.66 8.01 -5.71
N GLY A 65 -3.83 7.29 -4.96
CA GLY A 65 -4.22 6.75 -3.66
C GLY A 65 -3.19 5.82 -3.06
N VAL A 66 -3.57 5.17 -1.95
CA VAL A 66 -2.71 4.25 -1.21
C VAL A 66 -3.14 2.81 -1.47
N TYR A 67 -2.18 1.97 -1.84
CA TYR A 67 -2.33 0.53 -1.85
C TYR A 67 -1.94 -0.05 -0.49
N TRP A 68 -2.73 -1.01 -0.06
CA TRP A 68 -2.56 -1.83 1.14
C TRP A 68 -2.44 -3.29 0.71
N CYS A 69 -1.90 -4.14 1.58
CA CYS A 69 -1.85 -5.57 1.29
C CYS A 69 -3.28 -6.10 1.04
N PRO A 70 -3.59 -6.67 -0.14
CA PRO A 70 -4.93 -7.17 -0.43
C PRO A 70 -5.27 -8.45 0.35
N HIS A 71 -4.28 -9.05 1.03
CA HIS A 71 -4.45 -10.29 1.79
C HIS A 71 -4.66 -10.04 3.28
N CYS A 72 -3.85 -9.20 3.92
CA CYS A 72 -3.96 -8.95 5.37
C CYS A 72 -4.39 -7.54 5.74
N GLY A 73 -4.24 -6.55 4.85
CA GLY A 73 -4.58 -5.16 5.15
C GLY A 73 -3.73 -4.49 6.24
N SER A 74 -2.58 -5.07 6.64
CA SER A 74 -1.68 -4.46 7.64
C SER A 74 -1.33 -3.03 7.29
N GLY A 75 -1.19 -2.20 8.33
CA GLY A 75 -0.89 -0.77 8.20
C GLY A 75 -2.06 0.10 7.71
N LYS A 76 -3.19 -0.48 7.27
CA LYS A 76 -4.35 0.30 6.83
C LYS A 76 -4.98 1.03 8.03
N PRO A 77 -5.10 2.36 8.01
CA PRO A 77 -5.76 3.09 9.09
C PRO A 77 -7.23 2.66 9.16
N PRO A 78 -7.83 2.64 10.35
CA PRO A 78 -9.25 2.43 10.48
C PRO A 78 -9.96 3.49 9.64
N THR A 79 -10.97 3.09 8.87
CA THR A 79 -11.79 4.02 8.10
C THR A 79 -12.30 5.11 9.06
N PRO A 80 -12.01 6.40 8.82
CA PRO A 80 -12.59 7.44 9.67
C PRO A 80 -14.12 7.30 9.60
N PRO A 81 -14.84 7.50 10.73
CA PRO A 81 -16.29 7.52 10.69
C PRO A 81 -16.72 8.56 9.65
N MET A 82 -17.60 8.16 8.72
CA MET A 82 -18.21 9.11 7.80
C MET A 82 -18.91 10.20 8.62
N PRO A 83 -18.78 11.49 8.26
CA PRO A 83 -19.58 12.54 8.88
C PRO A 83 -21.08 12.34 8.63
#